data_AF-A0AAE8SRD4-F1
#
_entry.id   AF-A0AAE8SRD4-F1
#
_cell.length_a   1.000
_cell.length_b   1.000
_cell.length_c   1.000
_cell.angle_alpha   90.00
_cell.angle_beta   90.00
_cell.angle_gamma   90.00
#
_symmetry.space_group_name_H-M   'P 1'
#
loop_
_entity.id
_entity.type
_entity.pdbx_description
1 polymer ?
#
loop_
_entity_poly.entity_id
_entity_poly.type
_entity_poly.pdbx_seq_one_letter_code
_entity_poly.pdbx_strand_id
1 'polypeptide(L)'
;MDDCISGLKAFPPDSGFPKTDRLYHDSLVAHVSSLDGLIRKHRSIILAKAEHILSNLQADLHTASYVSVIDAVLRTEPKTLLPHHTFLNQIIECLVLFDQRQVRYVGTSFRSIMEYVLLNKVYSPAVSVDAVATALLRLDPSGSVFTSTHSVFANLVYSTGCIDEARPILEKPAIFYPDPTSQPKLLCDELLAPVAYITKYTGLTADLTTSSVLEYDMMRALIFIQERRWAPALDALERCINFPTDEVAVSSIMVQAFYKWVLVSLILHGRIIGLPGSPSAATTLAYETSGEPYVRLDTYFAEEDASGLLEHKRQHKSTFAADRNLGLVDEVLVSFQKWQIVRLGDLYSKISISEIRQLSQSAVTGKSLETDGEVLQLVRAMIEAKVLDGRLQSPGDGQPEYLEFLQASEGALTEAEFARQVAAATADLDVVSAVFKTTNAGLARNQEYVKYMRQEKRRREKDPEGRMHDLGVDFENQIEDEDLMLGVGPSEG
;
A
#
# COMPACT_ATOMS: atom_id res chain seq x y z
N MET A 1 16.27 -41.36 -13.87
CA MET A 1 16.29 -40.24 -12.89
C MET A 1 17.39 -39.29 -13.27
N ASP A 2 18.60 -39.81 -13.50
CA ASP A 2 19.77 -39.04 -13.92
C ASP A 2 19.52 -38.21 -15.19
N ASP A 3 18.83 -38.78 -16.20
CA ASP A 3 18.42 -38.02 -17.39
C ASP A 3 17.52 -36.81 -17.08
N CYS A 4 16.64 -36.94 -16.07
CA CYS A 4 15.75 -35.86 -15.63
C CYS A 4 16.56 -34.77 -14.90
N ILE A 5 17.45 -35.18 -13.97
CA ILE A 5 18.30 -34.24 -13.22
C ILE A 5 19.27 -33.52 -14.18
N SER A 6 19.87 -34.23 -15.13
CA SER A 6 20.77 -33.63 -16.13
C SER A 6 20.03 -32.61 -16.99
N GLY A 7 18.81 -32.92 -17.45
CA GLY A 7 18.00 -31.95 -18.19
C GLY A 7 17.55 -30.74 -17.36
N LEU A 8 17.26 -30.92 -16.06
CA LEU A 8 16.96 -29.81 -15.14
C LEU A 8 18.20 -28.94 -14.85
N LYS A 9 19.40 -29.52 -14.86
CA LYS A 9 20.68 -28.80 -14.71
C LYS A 9 21.23 -28.23 -16.01
N ALA A 10 20.51 -28.34 -17.13
CA ALA A 10 21.00 -27.86 -18.41
C ALA A 10 21.24 -26.33 -18.44
N PHE A 11 20.69 -25.58 -17.48
CA PHE A 11 20.96 -24.16 -17.28
C PHE A 11 21.27 -23.85 -15.80
N PRO A 12 22.34 -23.10 -15.50
CA PRO A 12 23.36 -22.61 -16.43
C PRO A 12 24.24 -23.76 -16.97
N PRO A 13 24.77 -23.65 -18.19
CA PRO A 13 25.60 -24.71 -18.77
C PRO A 13 26.93 -24.85 -17.99
N ASP A 14 27.51 -26.06 -17.99
CA ASP A 14 28.77 -26.37 -17.29
C ASP A 14 29.95 -25.48 -17.70
N SER A 15 29.88 -24.87 -18.88
CA SER A 15 30.85 -23.90 -19.39
C SER A 15 30.77 -22.51 -18.74
N GLY A 16 29.82 -22.30 -17.81
CA GLY A 16 29.56 -21.05 -17.11
C GLY A 16 28.47 -20.20 -17.77
N PHE A 17 28.14 -19.06 -17.14
CA PHE A 17 27.11 -18.16 -17.65
C PHE A 17 27.46 -17.59 -19.04
N PRO A 18 26.49 -17.48 -19.96
CA PRO A 18 26.70 -16.83 -21.24
C PRO A 18 27.24 -15.40 -21.07
N LYS A 19 28.25 -15.03 -21.86
CA LYS A 19 28.99 -13.76 -21.72
C LYS A 19 28.20 -12.51 -22.08
N THR A 20 27.05 -12.65 -22.76
CA THR A 20 26.21 -11.53 -23.17
C THR A 20 24.78 -11.78 -22.76
N ASP A 21 24.06 -10.71 -22.40
CA ASP A 21 22.66 -10.81 -21.98
C ASP A 21 21.76 -11.41 -23.06
N ARG A 22 22.06 -11.18 -24.34
CA ARG A 22 21.32 -11.79 -25.43
C ARG A 22 21.48 -13.31 -25.46
N LEU A 23 22.71 -13.81 -25.33
CA LEU A 23 22.95 -15.26 -25.28
C LEU A 23 22.37 -15.88 -24.01
N TYR A 24 22.41 -15.15 -22.89
CA TYR A 24 21.77 -15.57 -21.65
C TYR A 24 20.26 -15.72 -21.83
N HIS A 25 19.62 -14.68 -22.37
CA HIS A 25 18.19 -14.67 -22.68
C HIS A 25 17.81 -15.83 -23.60
N ASP A 26 18.46 -15.96 -24.75
CA ASP A 26 18.14 -16.99 -25.74
C ASP A 26 18.30 -18.40 -25.15
N SER A 27 19.36 -18.64 -24.37
CA SER A 27 19.62 -19.93 -23.73
C SER A 27 18.59 -20.26 -22.65
N LEU A 28 18.22 -19.28 -21.81
CA LEU A 28 17.25 -19.48 -20.75
C LEU A 28 15.83 -19.65 -21.29
N VAL A 29 15.44 -18.90 -22.33
CA VAL A 29 14.14 -19.08 -23.01
C VAL A 29 14.05 -20.47 -23.62
N ALA A 30 15.11 -20.95 -24.27
CA ALA A 30 15.17 -22.31 -24.81
C ALA A 30 15.06 -23.37 -23.69
N HIS A 31 15.77 -23.16 -22.58
CA HIS A 31 15.69 -24.03 -21.41
C HIS A 31 14.28 -24.09 -20.84
N VAL A 32 13.67 -22.95 -20.50
CA VAL A 32 12.31 -22.84 -19.95
C VAL A 32 11.28 -23.49 -20.87
N SER A 33 11.38 -23.26 -22.18
CA SER A 33 10.50 -23.89 -23.17
C SER A 33 10.64 -25.42 -23.19
N SER A 34 11.83 -25.95 -22.89
CA SER A 34 12.07 -27.39 -22.80
C SER A 34 11.58 -28.01 -21.48
N LEU A 35 11.48 -27.22 -20.39
CA LEU A 35 11.09 -27.70 -19.07
C LEU A 35 9.68 -28.30 -19.07
N ASP A 36 8.72 -27.69 -19.75
CA ASP A 36 7.35 -28.22 -19.85
C ASP A 36 7.30 -29.60 -20.52
N GLY A 37 8.16 -29.82 -21.52
CA GLY A 37 8.30 -31.12 -22.17
C GLY A 37 8.95 -32.16 -21.25
N LEU A 38 10.02 -31.76 -20.56
CA LEU A 38 10.76 -32.60 -19.62
C LEU A 38 9.90 -33.02 -18.42
N ILE A 39 9.19 -32.08 -17.81
CA ILE A 39 8.29 -32.31 -16.67
C ILE A 39 7.15 -33.25 -17.07
N ARG A 40 6.55 -33.04 -18.25
CA ARG A 40 5.51 -33.96 -18.76
C ARG A 40 6.05 -35.37 -18.98
N LYS A 41 7.23 -35.49 -19.60
CA LYS A 41 7.88 -36.79 -19.87
C LYS A 41 8.24 -37.55 -18.58
N HIS A 42 8.71 -36.85 -17.55
CA HIS A 42 9.19 -37.45 -16.31
C HIS A 42 8.24 -37.27 -15.12
N ARG A 43 6.96 -36.95 -15.37
CA ARG A 43 5.98 -36.58 -14.35
C ARG A 43 5.89 -37.57 -13.19
N SER A 44 5.77 -38.87 -13.48
CA SER A 44 5.67 -39.91 -12.44
C SER A 44 6.91 -39.98 -11.54
N ILE A 45 8.09 -39.75 -12.10
CA ILE A 45 9.36 -39.75 -11.36
C ILE A 45 9.46 -38.48 -10.50
N ILE A 46 9.06 -37.34 -11.05
CA ILE A 46 9.07 -36.05 -10.34
C ILE A 46 8.16 -36.12 -9.11
N LEU A 47 6.92 -36.61 -9.29
CA LEU A 47 5.96 -36.72 -8.18
C LEU A 47 6.44 -37.71 -7.10
N ALA A 48 7.01 -38.85 -7.51
CA ALA A 48 7.45 -39.86 -6.55
C ALA A 48 8.74 -39.50 -5.80
N LYS A 49 9.60 -38.63 -6.37
CA LYS A 49 10.97 -38.39 -5.87
C LYS A 49 11.38 -36.90 -5.89
N ALA A 50 10.42 -36.00 -5.71
CA ALA A 50 10.62 -34.55 -5.75
C ALA A 50 11.73 -34.07 -4.80
N GLU A 51 11.68 -34.49 -3.54
CA GLU A 51 12.66 -34.08 -2.51
C GLU A 51 14.11 -34.37 -2.93
N HIS A 52 14.34 -35.57 -3.48
CA HIS A 52 15.67 -35.97 -3.96
C HIS A 52 16.10 -35.19 -5.19
N ILE A 53 15.18 -34.93 -6.12
CA ILE A 53 15.47 -34.12 -7.32
C ILE A 53 15.84 -32.69 -6.90
N LEU A 54 15.05 -32.07 -6.03
CA LEU A 54 15.31 -30.72 -5.52
C LEU A 54 16.60 -30.64 -4.70
N SER A 55 16.94 -31.67 -3.92
CA SER A 55 18.22 -31.74 -3.18
C SER A 55 19.45 -31.80 -4.09
N ASN A 56 19.27 -32.18 -5.36
CA ASN A 56 20.34 -32.16 -6.36
C ASN A 56 20.40 -30.84 -7.11
N LEU A 57 19.39 -29.97 -6.99
CA LEU A 57 19.36 -28.64 -7.57
C LEU A 57 19.74 -27.60 -6.50
N GLN A 58 20.08 -26.40 -6.95
CA GLN A 58 20.34 -25.25 -6.07
C GLN A 58 19.32 -24.17 -6.39
N ALA A 59 18.67 -23.62 -5.35
CA ALA A 59 17.57 -22.68 -5.51
C ALA A 59 18.03 -21.34 -6.13
N ASP A 60 19.24 -20.90 -5.85
CA ASP A 60 19.89 -19.70 -6.39
C ASP A 60 20.46 -19.92 -7.80
N LEU A 61 21.04 -21.09 -8.09
CA LEU A 61 21.68 -21.32 -9.40
C LEU A 61 20.70 -21.86 -10.46
N HIS A 62 19.78 -22.75 -10.08
CA HIS A 62 18.88 -23.47 -10.98
C HIS A 62 17.42 -23.06 -10.80
N THR A 63 17.18 -21.79 -10.43
CA THR A 63 15.87 -21.26 -10.05
C THR A 63 14.76 -21.64 -11.02
N ALA A 64 14.97 -21.49 -12.33
CA ALA A 64 13.93 -21.79 -13.32
C ALA A 64 13.44 -23.25 -13.21
N SER A 65 14.37 -24.20 -13.14
CA SER A 65 14.06 -25.62 -12.99
C SER A 65 13.53 -25.97 -11.59
N TYR A 66 14.09 -25.36 -10.55
CA TYR A 66 13.66 -25.56 -9.16
C TYR A 66 12.20 -25.15 -8.97
N VAL A 67 11.83 -23.95 -9.44
CA VAL A 67 10.46 -23.41 -9.41
C VAL A 67 9.50 -24.28 -10.22
N SER A 68 9.86 -24.67 -11.44
CA SER A 68 8.98 -25.49 -12.28
C SER A 68 8.72 -26.88 -11.70
N VAL A 69 9.71 -27.48 -11.02
CA VAL A 69 9.53 -28.77 -10.31
C VAL A 69 8.57 -28.62 -9.14
N ILE A 70 8.75 -27.59 -8.29
CA ILE A 70 7.83 -27.34 -7.17
C ILE A 70 6.41 -27.12 -7.69
N ASP A 71 6.21 -26.23 -8.66
CA ASP A 71 4.89 -25.93 -9.22
C ASP A 71 4.20 -27.18 -9.81
N ALA A 72 4.96 -28.04 -10.50
CA ALA A 72 4.43 -29.31 -11.03
C ALA A 72 3.92 -30.26 -9.95
N VAL A 73 4.61 -30.32 -8.80
CA VAL A 73 4.22 -31.12 -7.63
C VAL A 73 2.97 -30.51 -6.97
N LEU A 74 2.99 -29.20 -6.70
CA LEU A 74 1.88 -28.47 -6.07
C LEU A 74 0.57 -28.56 -6.88
N ARG A 75 0.64 -28.53 -8.22
CA ARG A 75 -0.55 -28.69 -9.09
C ARG A 75 -1.16 -30.09 -9.07
N THR A 76 -0.41 -31.12 -8.68
CA THR A 76 -0.88 -32.51 -8.79
C THR A 76 -1.34 -33.09 -7.46
N GLU A 77 -0.60 -32.89 -6.37
CA GLU A 77 -0.93 -33.54 -5.08
C GLU A 77 -0.77 -32.61 -3.86
N PRO A 78 -1.48 -31.48 -3.76
CA PRO A 78 -1.23 -30.48 -2.72
C PRO A 78 -1.50 -30.95 -1.27
N LYS A 79 -2.29 -32.03 -1.07
CA LYS A 79 -2.71 -32.51 0.27
C LYS A 79 -1.81 -33.61 0.84
N THR A 80 -1.09 -34.35 0.00
CA THR A 80 -0.19 -35.42 0.45
C THR A 80 1.17 -34.89 0.91
N LEU A 81 1.43 -33.59 0.72
CA LEU A 81 2.73 -32.92 0.99
C LEU A 81 2.90 -32.44 2.44
N LEU A 82 1.82 -32.33 3.21
CA LEU A 82 1.86 -31.87 4.62
C LEU A 82 2.81 -32.68 5.53
N PRO A 83 2.97 -34.02 5.37
CA PRO A 83 3.94 -34.81 6.13
C PRO A 83 5.40 -34.62 5.68
N HIS A 84 5.66 -33.99 4.54
CA HIS A 84 6.97 -33.91 3.90
C HIS A 84 7.71 -32.63 4.30
N HIS A 85 8.20 -32.57 5.55
CA HIS A 85 8.93 -31.40 6.08
C HIS A 85 10.11 -30.96 5.21
N THR A 86 10.82 -31.90 4.59
CA THR A 86 11.93 -31.60 3.66
C THR A 86 11.44 -30.80 2.45
N PHE A 87 10.34 -31.22 1.83
CA PHE A 87 9.78 -30.53 0.67
C PHE A 87 9.28 -29.13 1.02
N LEU A 88 8.67 -28.97 2.21
CA LEU A 88 8.27 -27.68 2.72
C LEU A 88 9.48 -26.74 2.93
N ASN A 89 10.56 -27.24 3.53
CA ASN A 89 11.78 -26.45 3.66
C ASN A 89 12.36 -26.03 2.29
N GLN A 90 12.27 -26.88 1.27
CA GLN A 90 12.70 -26.57 -0.10
C GLN A 90 11.82 -25.48 -0.75
N ILE A 91 10.52 -25.40 -0.43
CA ILE A 91 9.68 -24.27 -0.86
C ILE A 91 10.17 -22.96 -0.25
N ILE A 92 10.46 -22.95 1.06
CA ILE A 92 10.97 -21.75 1.74
C ILE A 92 12.34 -21.35 1.19
N GLU A 93 13.24 -22.32 1.01
CA GLU A 93 14.55 -22.11 0.37
C GLU A 93 14.41 -21.45 -1.00
N CYS A 94 13.45 -21.92 -1.82
CA CYS A 94 13.13 -21.30 -3.11
C CYS A 94 12.68 -19.84 -2.97
N LEU A 95 11.83 -19.51 -2.01
CA LEU A 95 11.31 -18.15 -1.82
C LEU A 95 12.38 -17.16 -1.31
N VAL A 96 13.37 -17.65 -0.57
CA VAL A 96 14.42 -16.81 0.02
C VAL A 96 15.62 -16.64 -0.91
N LEU A 97 16.05 -17.70 -1.61
CA LEU A 97 17.35 -17.74 -2.28
C LEU A 97 17.32 -17.48 -3.79
N PHE A 98 16.15 -17.56 -4.44
CA PHE A 98 16.05 -17.55 -5.91
C PHE A 98 16.90 -16.48 -6.61
N ASP A 99 17.35 -16.78 -7.83
CA ASP A 99 17.98 -15.82 -8.72
C ASP A 99 16.95 -14.88 -9.34
N GLN A 100 17.19 -13.58 -9.16
CA GLN A 100 16.30 -12.50 -9.58
C GLN A 100 16.17 -12.42 -11.10
N ARG A 101 17.12 -12.93 -11.89
CA ARG A 101 17.07 -12.91 -13.35
C ARG A 101 16.24 -14.07 -13.88
N GLN A 102 16.46 -15.28 -13.38
CA GLN A 102 15.78 -16.49 -13.81
C GLN A 102 14.30 -16.49 -13.45
N VAL A 103 13.94 -16.01 -12.24
CA VAL A 103 12.55 -16.01 -11.78
C VAL A 103 11.62 -15.23 -12.72
N ARG A 104 12.14 -14.20 -13.41
CA ARG A 104 11.40 -13.37 -14.38
C ARG A 104 10.88 -14.16 -15.59
N TYR A 105 11.45 -15.33 -15.87
CA TYR A 105 11.05 -16.20 -16.97
C TYR A 105 10.06 -17.29 -16.55
N VAL A 106 9.92 -17.54 -15.24
CA VAL A 106 9.04 -18.57 -14.65
C VAL A 106 8.02 -17.95 -13.69
N GLY A 107 7.63 -16.69 -13.96
CA GLY A 107 6.85 -15.88 -13.02
C GLY A 107 5.49 -16.49 -12.66
N THR A 108 4.80 -17.13 -13.61
CA THR A 108 3.50 -17.80 -13.32
C THR A 108 3.64 -18.92 -12.28
N SER A 109 4.65 -19.77 -12.43
CA SER A 109 4.94 -20.86 -11.48
C SER A 109 5.40 -20.29 -10.15
N PHE A 110 6.27 -19.28 -10.15
CA PHE A 110 6.73 -18.63 -8.93
C PHE A 110 5.59 -17.97 -8.13
N ARG A 111 4.71 -17.23 -8.82
CA ARG A 111 3.50 -16.65 -8.23
C ARG A 111 2.59 -17.72 -7.64
N SER A 112 2.41 -18.83 -8.36
CA SER A 112 1.57 -19.95 -7.89
C SER A 112 2.13 -20.57 -6.60
N ILE A 113 3.45 -20.64 -6.43
CA ILE A 113 4.11 -21.09 -5.19
C ILE A 113 3.84 -20.10 -4.05
N MET A 114 4.04 -18.79 -4.26
CA MET A 114 3.74 -17.78 -3.24
C MET A 114 2.26 -17.82 -2.80
N GLU A 115 1.34 -17.87 -3.76
CA GLU A 115 -0.10 -17.98 -3.48
C GLU A 115 -0.44 -19.28 -2.75
N TYR A 116 0.23 -20.40 -3.08
CA TYR A 116 0.05 -21.65 -2.36
C TYR A 116 0.44 -21.52 -0.87
N VAL A 117 1.60 -20.90 -0.59
CA VAL A 117 2.10 -20.65 0.78
C VAL A 117 1.14 -19.76 1.59
N LEU A 118 0.51 -18.77 0.95
CA LEU A 118 -0.44 -17.87 1.61
C LEU A 118 -1.81 -18.51 1.85
N LEU A 119 -2.32 -19.30 0.89
CA LEU A 119 -3.71 -19.76 0.89
C LEU A 119 -3.94 -21.11 1.60
N ASN A 120 -2.96 -22.01 1.57
CA ASN A 120 -3.18 -23.41 1.96
C ASN A 120 -2.84 -23.73 3.42
N LYS A 121 -2.46 -22.72 4.23
CA LYS A 121 -2.15 -22.87 5.67
C LYS A 121 -1.14 -23.98 5.96
N VAL A 122 -0.13 -24.10 5.09
CA VAL A 122 0.90 -25.14 5.16
C VAL A 122 1.94 -24.82 6.24
N TYR A 123 2.15 -23.53 6.53
CA TYR A 123 3.02 -23.04 7.60
C TYR A 123 2.20 -22.26 8.63
N SER A 124 2.85 -21.87 9.74
CA SER A 124 2.29 -20.85 10.61
C SER A 124 2.13 -19.53 9.82
N PRO A 125 1.13 -18.70 10.13
CA PRO A 125 0.92 -17.44 9.42
C PRO A 125 2.14 -16.54 9.39
N ALA A 126 2.86 -16.42 10.51
CA ALA A 126 4.10 -15.63 10.60
C ALA A 126 5.16 -16.10 9.60
N VAL A 127 5.38 -17.41 9.46
CA VAL A 127 6.37 -17.96 8.51
C VAL A 127 5.91 -17.77 7.06
N SER A 128 4.62 -17.96 6.77
CA SER A 128 4.08 -17.70 5.42
C SER A 128 4.23 -16.23 5.02
N VAL A 129 3.92 -15.31 5.95
CA VAL A 129 4.03 -13.86 5.73
C VAL A 129 5.50 -13.47 5.54
N ASP A 130 6.39 -13.88 6.45
CA ASP A 130 7.81 -13.54 6.37
C ASP A 130 8.49 -14.08 5.09
N ALA A 131 8.22 -15.33 4.72
CA ALA A 131 8.78 -15.93 3.51
C ALA A 131 8.32 -15.24 2.23
N VAL A 132 7.04 -14.87 2.14
CA VAL A 132 6.50 -14.18 0.96
C VAL A 132 6.90 -12.70 0.95
N ALA A 133 6.97 -12.03 2.10
CA ALA A 133 7.50 -10.68 2.20
C ALA A 133 8.97 -10.62 1.72
N THR A 134 9.78 -11.59 2.15
CA THR A 134 11.16 -11.76 1.69
C THR A 134 11.21 -11.96 0.17
N ALA A 135 10.35 -12.81 -0.38
CA ALA A 135 10.30 -13.05 -1.82
C ALA A 135 9.88 -11.81 -2.62
N LEU A 136 8.86 -11.08 -2.15
CA LEU A 136 8.39 -9.84 -2.78
C LEU A 136 9.46 -8.74 -2.74
N LEU A 137 10.14 -8.54 -1.61
CA LEU A 137 11.24 -7.57 -1.50
C LEU A 137 12.48 -7.99 -2.28
N ARG A 138 12.73 -9.28 -2.44
CA ARG A 138 13.80 -9.77 -3.31
C ARG A 138 13.45 -9.58 -4.78
N LEU A 139 12.17 -9.67 -5.16
CA LEU A 139 11.70 -9.42 -6.52
C LEU A 139 11.65 -7.92 -6.85
N ASP A 140 11.23 -7.09 -5.90
CA ASP A 140 11.21 -5.64 -5.97
C ASP A 140 11.72 -5.03 -4.65
N PRO A 141 13.01 -4.67 -4.56
CA PRO A 141 13.58 -4.06 -3.36
C PRO A 141 12.92 -2.74 -2.96
N SER A 142 12.38 -2.02 -3.95
CA SER A 142 11.69 -0.75 -3.74
C SER A 142 10.30 -0.95 -3.11
N GLY A 143 9.67 -2.11 -3.37
CA GLY A 143 8.27 -2.41 -3.02
C GLY A 143 7.28 -1.44 -3.67
N SER A 144 7.64 -0.88 -4.81
CA SER A 144 6.86 0.16 -5.49
C SER A 144 5.89 -0.41 -6.52
N VAL A 145 6.06 -1.66 -6.96
CA VAL A 145 5.18 -2.29 -7.96
C VAL A 145 4.14 -3.17 -7.27
N PHE A 146 2.85 -2.82 -7.44
CA PHE A 146 1.75 -3.61 -6.92
C PHE A 146 1.55 -4.90 -7.73
N THR A 147 1.22 -6.02 -7.07
CA THR A 147 0.96 -7.32 -7.71
C THR A 147 -0.24 -8.01 -7.09
N SER A 148 -0.83 -8.97 -7.80
CA SER A 148 -1.96 -9.76 -7.26
C SER A 148 -1.63 -10.51 -5.96
N THR A 149 -0.36 -10.85 -5.75
CA THR A 149 0.11 -11.51 -4.52
C THR A 149 -0.03 -10.59 -3.30
N HIS A 150 0.09 -9.27 -3.47
CA HIS A 150 -0.09 -8.31 -2.37
C HIS A 150 -1.51 -8.36 -1.78
N SER A 151 -2.55 -8.53 -2.60
CA SER A 151 -3.93 -8.65 -2.13
C SER A 151 -4.12 -9.92 -1.26
N VAL A 152 -3.59 -11.05 -1.72
CA VAL A 152 -3.65 -12.32 -0.97
C VAL A 152 -2.85 -12.23 0.33
N PHE A 153 -1.69 -11.59 0.27
CA PHE A 153 -0.80 -11.35 1.40
C PHE A 153 -1.49 -10.49 2.48
N ALA A 154 -2.05 -9.33 2.10
CA ALA A 154 -2.72 -8.44 3.03
C ALA A 154 -3.94 -9.11 3.70
N ASN A 155 -4.67 -9.94 2.97
CA ASN A 155 -5.81 -10.68 3.52
C ASN A 155 -5.37 -11.68 4.62
N LEU A 156 -4.27 -12.41 4.38
CA LEU A 156 -3.71 -13.32 5.38
C LEU A 156 -3.26 -12.54 6.63
N VAL A 157 -2.53 -11.43 6.44
CA VAL A 157 -2.03 -10.59 7.54
C VAL A 157 -3.18 -10.05 8.37
N TYR A 158 -4.19 -9.45 7.74
CA TYR A 158 -5.36 -8.92 8.43
C TYR A 158 -6.13 -10.01 9.20
N SER A 159 -6.29 -11.19 8.60
CA SER A 159 -7.03 -12.30 9.22
C SER A 159 -6.29 -12.97 10.39
N THR A 160 -4.96 -12.84 10.46
CA THR A 160 -4.12 -13.56 11.43
C THR A 160 -3.41 -12.67 12.43
N GLY A 161 -3.33 -11.37 12.17
CA GLY A 161 -2.67 -10.39 13.05
C GLY A 161 -1.14 -10.40 12.99
N CYS A 162 -0.52 -11.06 12.00
CA CYS A 162 0.94 -11.09 11.80
C CYS A 162 1.45 -9.78 11.15
N ILE A 163 1.28 -8.67 11.86
CA ILE A 163 1.55 -7.32 11.34
C ILE A 163 3.06 -7.03 11.32
N ASP A 164 3.81 -7.52 12.31
CA ASP A 164 5.24 -7.23 12.44
C ASP A 164 6.04 -7.81 11.27
N GLU A 165 5.76 -9.05 10.85
CA GLU A 165 6.39 -9.68 9.70
C GLU A 165 5.98 -9.00 8.37
N ALA A 166 4.78 -8.42 8.32
CA ALA A 166 4.24 -7.77 7.13
C ALA A 166 4.67 -6.32 6.95
N ARG A 167 5.13 -5.68 8.03
CA ARG A 167 5.47 -4.25 8.09
C ARG A 167 6.37 -3.79 6.93
N PRO A 168 7.45 -4.50 6.55
CA PRO A 168 8.33 -4.07 5.46
C PRO A 168 7.65 -3.94 4.09
N ILE A 169 6.54 -4.63 3.86
CA ILE A 169 5.73 -4.54 2.64
C ILE A 169 4.64 -3.48 2.80
N LEU A 170 3.90 -3.50 3.91
CA LEU A 170 2.72 -2.64 4.10
C LEU A 170 3.06 -1.14 4.17
N GLU A 171 4.25 -0.80 4.68
CA GLU A 171 4.73 0.58 4.80
C GLU A 171 5.32 1.12 3.50
N LYS A 172 5.64 0.27 2.53
CA LYS A 172 6.15 0.72 1.23
C LYS A 172 4.97 1.18 0.34
N PRO A 173 5.07 2.37 -0.28
CA PRO A 173 4.01 2.84 -1.15
C PRO A 173 4.01 2.05 -2.46
N ALA A 174 2.88 1.44 -2.79
CA ALA A 174 2.63 0.94 -4.14
C ALA A 174 2.44 2.14 -5.08
N ILE A 175 3.41 2.44 -5.94
CA ILE A 175 3.38 3.60 -6.84
C ILE A 175 3.04 3.17 -8.27
N PHE A 176 3.57 2.02 -8.71
CA PHE A 176 3.44 1.52 -10.06
C PHE A 176 2.47 0.35 -10.11
N TYR A 177 1.64 0.35 -11.15
CA TYR A 177 0.78 -0.78 -11.50
C TYR A 177 1.32 -1.43 -12.78
N PRO A 178 1.33 -2.78 -12.86
CA PRO A 178 1.76 -3.53 -14.02
C PRO A 178 1.03 -3.11 -15.31
N ASP A 179 1.79 -2.62 -16.29
CA ASP A 179 1.26 -2.28 -17.61
C ASP A 179 0.91 -3.57 -18.39
N PRO A 180 -0.36 -3.76 -18.82
CA PRO A 180 -0.77 -4.95 -19.55
C PRO A 180 -0.11 -5.07 -20.93
N THR A 181 0.40 -3.97 -21.49
CA THR A 181 1.02 -3.92 -22.82
C THR A 181 2.54 -4.08 -22.80
N SER A 182 3.16 -3.96 -21.62
CA SER A 182 4.61 -4.00 -21.47
C SER A 182 5.19 -5.40 -21.74
N GLN A 183 6.03 -5.47 -22.76
CA GLN A 183 6.78 -6.67 -23.15
C GLN A 183 8.28 -6.35 -23.24
N PRO A 184 9.02 -6.48 -22.14
CA PRO A 184 10.47 -6.25 -22.14
C PRO A 184 11.18 -7.30 -23.00
N LYS A 185 12.07 -6.84 -23.90
CA LYS A 185 12.78 -7.73 -24.83
C LYS A 185 13.85 -8.61 -24.16
N LEU A 186 14.49 -8.12 -23.10
CA LEU A 186 15.58 -8.81 -22.41
C LEU A 186 15.32 -8.79 -20.90
N LEU A 187 14.59 -9.80 -20.42
CA LEU A 187 14.24 -9.94 -19.00
C LEU A 187 15.45 -10.18 -18.09
N CYS A 188 16.55 -10.67 -18.63
CA CYS A 188 17.76 -10.95 -17.87
C CYS A 188 18.63 -9.71 -17.63
N ASP A 189 18.27 -8.53 -18.13
CA ASP A 189 19.00 -7.30 -17.83
C ASP A 189 18.91 -6.98 -16.33
N GLU A 190 20.05 -6.92 -15.65
CA GLU A 190 20.15 -6.68 -14.20
C GLU A 190 19.73 -5.26 -13.81
N LEU A 191 19.90 -4.29 -14.73
CA LEU A 191 19.54 -2.89 -14.51
C LEU A 191 18.08 -2.59 -14.85
N LEU A 192 17.34 -3.61 -15.30
CA LEU A 192 15.93 -3.46 -15.65
C LEU A 192 15.12 -3.15 -14.39
N ALA A 193 14.40 -2.02 -14.40
CA ALA A 193 13.56 -1.62 -13.29
C ALA A 193 12.40 -2.62 -13.05
N PRO A 194 11.95 -2.84 -11.80
CA PRO A 194 10.86 -3.75 -11.45
C PRO A 194 9.59 -3.56 -12.29
N VAL A 195 9.16 -2.32 -12.51
CA VAL A 195 7.96 -2.00 -13.31
C VAL A 195 8.03 -2.52 -14.76
N ALA A 196 9.24 -2.72 -15.29
CA ALA A 196 9.41 -3.21 -16.66
C ALA A 196 9.30 -4.73 -16.78
N TYR A 197 9.59 -5.50 -15.72
CA TYR A 197 9.52 -6.97 -15.76
C TYR A 197 8.41 -7.58 -14.90
N ILE A 198 7.87 -6.87 -13.91
CA ILE A 198 6.69 -7.31 -13.16
C ILE A 198 5.46 -6.95 -13.98
N THR A 199 5.09 -7.86 -14.88
CA THR A 199 3.98 -7.67 -15.82
C THR A 199 3.12 -8.92 -15.89
N LYS A 200 1.93 -8.80 -16.47
CA LYS A 200 1.09 -9.97 -16.80
C LYS A 200 1.83 -10.93 -17.73
N TYR A 201 2.62 -10.40 -18.67
CA TYR A 201 3.36 -11.19 -19.65
C TYR A 201 4.38 -12.14 -19.01
N THR A 202 5.14 -11.66 -18.00
CA THR A 202 6.09 -12.53 -17.27
C THR A 202 5.41 -13.45 -16.28
N GLY A 203 4.12 -13.23 -16.00
CA GLY A 203 3.32 -14.03 -15.08
C GLY A 203 3.58 -13.77 -13.60
N LEU A 204 4.45 -12.79 -13.28
CA LEU A 204 4.78 -12.37 -11.91
C LEU A 204 3.61 -11.70 -11.20
N THR A 205 2.58 -11.29 -11.94
CA THR A 205 1.27 -10.88 -11.41
C THR A 205 0.15 -11.53 -12.21
N ALA A 206 -0.99 -11.78 -11.57
CA ALA A 206 -2.24 -12.03 -12.28
C ALA A 206 -2.85 -10.71 -12.79
N ASP A 207 -3.99 -10.83 -13.48
CA ASP A 207 -4.85 -9.69 -13.80
C ASP A 207 -5.27 -8.98 -12.51
N LEU A 208 -5.03 -7.68 -12.47
CA LEU A 208 -5.48 -6.83 -11.38
C LEU A 208 -6.90 -6.35 -11.67
N THR A 209 -7.77 -6.49 -10.69
CA THR A 209 -9.12 -5.93 -10.74
C THR A 209 -9.18 -4.68 -9.88
N THR A 210 -10.10 -3.76 -10.19
CA THR A 210 -10.43 -2.61 -9.34
C THR A 210 -10.64 -3.03 -7.89
N SER A 211 -11.42 -4.10 -7.67
CA SER A 211 -11.64 -4.65 -6.33
C SER A 211 -10.35 -5.07 -5.64
N SER A 212 -9.41 -5.74 -6.34
CA SER A 212 -8.16 -6.21 -5.72
C SER A 212 -7.25 -5.08 -5.22
N VAL A 213 -7.27 -3.92 -5.91
CA VAL A 213 -6.50 -2.72 -5.52
C VAL A 213 -7.17 -2.06 -4.32
N LEU A 214 -8.48 -1.83 -4.40
CA LEU A 214 -9.27 -1.23 -3.32
C LEU A 214 -9.25 -2.09 -2.05
N GLU A 215 -9.37 -3.41 -2.17
CA GLU A 215 -9.29 -4.34 -1.05
C GLU A 215 -7.93 -4.29 -0.36
N TYR A 216 -6.84 -4.20 -1.13
CA TYR A 216 -5.50 -4.10 -0.58
C TYR A 216 -5.31 -2.82 0.24
N ASP A 217 -5.63 -1.66 -0.33
CA ASP A 217 -5.48 -0.38 0.37
C ASP A 217 -6.45 -0.28 1.58
N MET A 218 -7.67 -0.84 1.48
CA MET A 218 -8.58 -0.99 2.61
C MET A 218 -7.99 -1.88 3.73
N MET A 219 -7.41 -3.04 3.39
CA MET A 219 -6.80 -3.93 4.37
C MET A 219 -5.61 -3.26 5.06
N ARG A 220 -4.77 -2.54 4.31
CA ARG A 220 -3.68 -1.72 4.88
C ARG A 220 -4.20 -0.70 5.88
N ALA A 221 -5.23 0.05 5.50
CA ALA A 221 -5.86 1.01 6.38
C ALA A 221 -6.37 0.36 7.67
N LEU A 222 -7.08 -0.77 7.57
CA LEU A 222 -7.61 -1.49 8.73
C LEU A 222 -6.50 -2.01 9.66
N ILE A 223 -5.40 -2.52 9.09
CA ILE A 223 -4.22 -2.95 9.85
C ILE A 223 -3.62 -1.77 10.62
N PHE A 224 -3.42 -0.62 9.96
CA PHE A 224 -2.87 0.57 10.63
C PHE A 224 -3.83 1.15 11.68
N ILE A 225 -5.15 1.11 11.44
CA ILE A 225 -6.16 1.48 12.45
C ILE A 225 -6.05 0.58 13.68
N GLN A 226 -5.88 -0.74 13.49
CA GLN A 226 -5.71 -1.69 14.59
C GLN A 226 -4.46 -1.39 15.42
N GLU A 227 -3.37 -0.94 14.79
CA GLU A 227 -2.15 -0.48 15.47
C GLU A 227 -2.26 0.94 16.06
N ARG A 228 -3.40 1.64 15.87
CA ARG A 228 -3.58 3.07 16.17
C ARG A 228 -2.56 3.98 15.48
N ARG A 229 -2.07 3.56 14.31
CA ARG A 229 -1.19 4.35 13.44
C ARG A 229 -2.04 5.17 12.48
N TRP A 230 -2.56 6.28 12.99
CA TRP A 230 -3.57 7.07 12.31
C TRP A 230 -3.08 7.71 11.00
N ALA A 231 -1.84 8.20 10.93
CA ALA A 231 -1.31 8.83 9.71
C ALA A 231 -1.18 7.83 8.54
N PRO A 232 -0.48 6.69 8.68
CA PRO A 232 -0.45 5.66 7.61
C PRO A 232 -1.83 5.10 7.27
N ALA A 233 -2.73 5.00 8.26
CA ALA A 233 -4.12 4.59 8.02
C ALA A 233 -4.85 5.60 7.13
N LEU A 234 -4.70 6.90 7.42
CA LEU A 234 -5.33 7.97 6.66
C LEU A 234 -4.83 7.96 5.20
N ASP A 235 -3.51 7.87 4.99
CA ASP A 235 -2.91 7.77 3.65
C ASP A 235 -3.45 6.59 2.84
N ALA A 236 -3.62 5.42 3.48
CA ALA A 236 -4.17 4.24 2.82
C ALA A 236 -5.66 4.40 2.48
N LEU A 237 -6.45 5.05 3.36
CA LEU A 237 -7.86 5.37 3.09
C LEU A 237 -8.00 6.40 1.98
N GLU A 238 -7.10 7.38 1.91
CA GLU A 238 -7.07 8.39 0.84
C GLU A 238 -6.91 7.77 -0.54
N ARG A 239 -6.08 6.74 -0.65
CA ARG A 239 -5.90 5.99 -1.91
C ARG A 239 -7.19 5.27 -2.34
N CYS A 240 -7.97 4.77 -1.39
CA CYS A 240 -9.27 4.16 -1.68
C CYS A 240 -10.29 5.21 -2.15
N ILE A 241 -10.40 6.35 -1.46
CA ILE A 241 -11.43 7.36 -1.80
C ILE A 241 -11.12 8.10 -3.11
N ASN A 242 -9.84 8.21 -3.47
CA ASN A 242 -9.39 8.84 -4.72
C ASN A 242 -9.20 7.86 -5.87
N PHE A 243 -9.64 6.62 -5.70
CA PHE A 243 -9.54 5.65 -6.77
C PHE A 243 -10.42 6.10 -7.95
N PRO A 244 -9.89 6.11 -9.19
CA PRO A 244 -10.65 6.56 -10.36
C PRO A 244 -11.82 5.61 -10.62
N THR A 245 -13.02 6.16 -10.74
CA THR A 245 -14.25 5.40 -11.06
C THR A 245 -14.95 6.02 -12.26
N ASP A 246 -15.61 5.16 -13.04
CA ASP A 246 -16.59 5.61 -14.03
C ASP A 246 -17.73 6.36 -13.32
N GLU A 247 -18.35 7.31 -14.02
CA GLU A 247 -19.29 8.30 -13.44
C GLU A 247 -20.51 7.68 -12.71
N VAL A 248 -20.80 6.40 -12.91
CA VAL A 248 -22.01 5.74 -12.38
C VAL A 248 -21.69 4.66 -11.33
N ALA A 249 -20.42 4.35 -11.06
CA ALA A 249 -20.04 3.15 -10.32
C ALA A 249 -19.07 3.42 -9.16
N VAL A 250 -19.58 4.04 -8.08
CA VAL A 250 -18.82 4.17 -6.82
C VAL A 250 -18.86 2.84 -6.06
N SER A 251 -17.69 2.25 -5.81
CA SER A 251 -17.59 0.98 -5.08
C SER A 251 -18.00 1.14 -3.61
N SER A 252 -18.65 0.12 -3.04
CA SER A 252 -18.97 0.08 -1.61
C SER A 252 -17.72 0.12 -0.72
N ILE A 253 -16.58 -0.38 -1.21
CA ILE A 253 -15.29 -0.30 -0.51
C ILE A 253 -14.87 1.16 -0.35
N MET A 254 -15.05 1.98 -1.39
CA MET A 254 -14.70 3.40 -1.37
C MET A 254 -15.58 4.18 -0.38
N VAL A 255 -16.89 3.89 -0.36
CA VAL A 255 -17.83 4.49 0.60
C VAL A 255 -17.46 4.11 2.04
N GLN A 256 -17.15 2.84 2.29
CA GLN A 256 -16.70 2.37 3.60
C GLN A 256 -15.33 2.94 4.01
N ALA A 257 -14.47 3.25 3.03
CA ALA A 257 -13.19 3.92 3.26
C ALA A 257 -13.42 5.38 3.63
N PHE A 258 -14.33 6.08 2.94
CA PHE A 258 -14.70 7.45 3.23
C PHE A 258 -15.18 7.63 4.68
N TYR A 259 -16.06 6.75 5.18
CA TYR A 259 -16.51 6.82 6.58
C TYR A 259 -15.34 6.71 7.56
N LYS A 260 -14.44 5.74 7.33
CA LYS A 260 -13.26 5.55 8.18
C LYS A 260 -12.28 6.71 8.04
N TRP A 261 -12.14 7.28 6.86
CA TRP A 261 -11.29 8.43 6.59
C TRP A 261 -11.77 9.66 7.36
N VAL A 262 -13.08 9.92 7.38
CA VAL A 262 -13.68 10.97 8.23
C VAL A 262 -13.34 10.76 9.70
N LEU A 263 -13.56 9.54 10.22
CA LEU A 263 -13.30 9.23 11.62
C LEU A 263 -11.80 9.33 11.98
N VAL A 264 -10.92 8.79 11.13
CA VAL A 264 -9.47 8.86 11.33
C VAL A 264 -8.98 10.30 11.22
N SER A 265 -9.55 11.12 10.33
CA SER A 265 -9.25 12.56 10.25
C SER A 265 -9.59 13.27 11.56
N LEU A 266 -10.76 13.01 12.15
CA LEU A 266 -11.14 13.58 13.45
C LEU A 266 -10.22 13.11 14.58
N ILE A 267 -9.75 11.86 14.54
CA ILE A 267 -8.80 11.34 15.54
C ILE A 267 -7.43 12.02 15.38
N LEU A 268 -6.90 12.10 14.16
CA LEU A 268 -5.54 12.56 13.88
C LEU A 268 -5.39 14.07 13.80
N HIS A 269 -6.43 14.81 13.40
CA HIS A 269 -6.37 16.24 13.13
C HIS A 269 -7.42 17.07 13.89
N GLY A 270 -8.36 16.41 14.58
CA GLY A 270 -9.44 17.11 15.30
C GLY A 270 -10.45 17.79 14.39
N ARG A 271 -10.38 17.52 13.08
CA ARG A 271 -11.26 18.03 12.02
C ARG A 271 -11.18 17.13 10.80
N ILE A 272 -12.17 17.19 9.93
CA ILE A 272 -12.08 16.59 8.60
C ILE A 272 -11.10 17.42 7.75
N ILE A 273 -10.04 16.78 7.27
CA ILE A 273 -9.19 17.37 6.22
C ILE A 273 -9.99 17.37 4.91
N GLY A 274 -9.88 18.39 4.06
CA GLY A 274 -10.69 18.44 2.83
C GLY A 274 -10.44 17.22 1.94
N LEU A 275 -11.41 16.84 1.09
CA LEU A 275 -11.28 15.70 0.19
C LEU A 275 -9.98 15.84 -0.66
N PRO A 276 -9.06 14.88 -0.58
CA PRO A 276 -7.82 14.93 -1.34
C PRO A 276 -8.12 14.64 -2.82
N GLY A 277 -7.27 15.09 -3.75
CA GLY A 277 -7.26 14.55 -5.13
C GLY A 277 -8.44 14.88 -6.05
N SER A 278 -9.38 15.76 -5.67
CA SER A 278 -10.52 16.19 -6.50
C SER A 278 -11.31 15.02 -7.10
N PRO A 279 -12.01 14.21 -6.27
CA PRO A 279 -12.81 13.09 -6.77
C PRO A 279 -13.89 13.55 -7.75
N SER A 280 -14.38 12.63 -8.59
CA SER A 280 -15.45 12.94 -9.54
C SER A 280 -16.71 13.44 -8.82
N ALA A 281 -17.54 14.22 -9.53
CA ALA A 281 -18.76 14.79 -8.96
C ALA A 281 -19.71 13.70 -8.42
N ALA A 282 -19.82 12.57 -9.15
CA ALA A 282 -20.60 11.42 -8.72
C ALA A 282 -20.06 10.76 -7.43
N THR A 283 -18.73 10.65 -7.31
CA THR A 283 -18.07 10.11 -6.10
C THR A 283 -18.32 11.02 -4.90
N THR A 284 -18.16 12.33 -5.10
CA THR A 284 -18.42 13.34 -4.07
C THR A 284 -19.87 13.27 -3.58
N LEU A 285 -20.83 13.23 -4.51
CA LEU A 285 -22.25 13.11 -4.16
C LEU A 285 -22.56 11.82 -3.40
N ALA A 286 -21.95 10.69 -3.78
CA ALA A 286 -22.12 9.42 -3.07
C ALA A 286 -21.62 9.50 -1.63
N TYR A 287 -20.46 10.14 -1.41
CA TYR A 287 -19.91 10.35 -0.07
C TYR A 287 -20.76 11.28 0.79
N GLU A 288 -21.23 12.39 0.23
CA GLU A 288 -22.11 13.33 0.94
C GLU A 288 -23.44 12.69 1.32
N THR A 289 -24.06 11.97 0.39
CA THR A 289 -25.39 11.38 0.60
C THR A 289 -25.36 10.27 1.65
N SER A 290 -24.32 9.45 1.64
CA SER A 290 -24.22 8.27 2.51
C SER A 290 -23.47 8.54 3.82
N GLY A 291 -22.63 9.57 3.84
CA GLY A 291 -21.75 9.89 4.95
C GLY A 291 -22.27 10.93 5.94
N GLU A 292 -23.50 11.45 5.80
CA GLU A 292 -24.06 12.47 6.71
C GLU A 292 -23.85 12.16 8.20
N PRO A 293 -24.11 10.92 8.70
CA PRO A 293 -23.93 10.62 10.12
C PRO A 293 -22.48 10.72 10.59
N TYR A 294 -21.52 10.57 9.68
CA TYR A 294 -20.08 10.65 9.94
C TYR A 294 -19.56 12.08 9.81
N VAL A 295 -19.92 12.77 8.72
CA VAL A 295 -19.49 14.15 8.45
C VAL A 295 -19.99 15.10 9.53
N ARG A 296 -21.21 14.89 10.04
CA ARG A 296 -21.80 15.68 11.13
C ARG A 296 -21.00 15.62 12.43
N LEU A 297 -20.12 14.63 12.64
CA LEU A 297 -19.24 14.59 13.81
C LEU A 297 -18.29 15.81 13.84
N ASP A 298 -17.90 16.33 12.68
CA ASP A 298 -17.01 17.49 12.56
C ASP A 298 -17.62 18.77 13.14
N THR A 299 -18.94 18.96 13.01
CA THR A 299 -19.61 20.15 13.56
C THR A 299 -19.52 20.17 15.08
N TYR A 300 -19.64 19.02 15.75
CA TYR A 300 -19.47 18.93 17.20
C TYR A 300 -18.02 19.21 17.64
N PHE A 301 -17.02 18.85 16.82
CA PHE A 301 -15.63 19.21 17.06
C PHE A 301 -15.40 20.73 16.95
N ALA A 302 -16.06 21.38 15.99
CA ALA A 302 -15.98 22.83 15.77
C ALA A 302 -16.72 23.64 16.84
N GLU A 303 -17.90 23.16 17.29
CA GLU A 303 -18.73 23.79 18.33
C GLU A 303 -18.26 23.45 19.75
N GLU A 304 -17.33 22.51 19.89
CA GLU A 304 -16.84 21.98 21.16
C GLU A 304 -17.95 21.35 22.06
N ASP A 305 -19.00 20.82 21.44
CA ASP A 305 -20.15 20.21 22.12
C ASP A 305 -19.95 18.69 22.39
N ALA A 306 -19.33 18.38 23.53
CA ALA A 306 -19.10 17.03 24.00
C ALA A 306 -20.40 16.24 24.25
N SER A 307 -21.47 16.92 24.73
CA SER A 307 -22.75 16.27 25.05
C SER A 307 -23.53 15.94 23.78
N GLY A 308 -23.55 16.87 22.82
CA GLY A 308 -24.14 16.65 21.50
C GLY A 308 -23.46 15.52 20.74
N LEU A 309 -22.12 15.47 20.78
CA LEU A 309 -21.36 14.37 20.17
C LEU A 309 -21.75 12.99 20.75
N LEU A 310 -21.88 12.91 22.08
CA LEU A 310 -22.27 11.68 22.76
C LEU A 310 -23.71 11.27 22.40
N GLU A 311 -24.63 12.23 22.32
CA GLU A 311 -26.02 11.95 21.97
C GLU A 311 -26.17 11.57 20.49
N HIS A 312 -25.44 12.23 19.58
CA HIS A 312 -25.39 11.88 18.16
C HIS A 312 -24.93 10.43 17.97
N LYS A 313 -23.88 10.00 18.70
CA LYS A 313 -23.46 8.60 18.73
C LYS A 313 -24.57 7.66 19.20
N ARG A 314 -25.35 8.03 20.23
CA ARG A 314 -26.47 7.20 20.71
C ARG A 314 -27.57 7.08 19.67
N GLN A 315 -27.93 8.19 19.04
CA GLN A 315 -28.96 8.25 17.99
C GLN A 315 -28.59 7.40 16.78
N HIS A 316 -27.33 7.45 16.34
CA HIS A 316 -26.85 6.74 15.15
C HIS A 316 -26.11 5.42 15.45
N LYS A 317 -26.25 4.89 16.68
CA LYS A 317 -25.55 3.68 17.13
C LYS A 317 -25.79 2.47 16.22
N SER A 318 -27.02 2.28 15.74
CA SER A 318 -27.37 1.16 14.85
C SER A 318 -26.66 1.27 13.49
N THR A 319 -26.57 2.48 12.93
CA THR A 319 -25.85 2.76 11.68
C THR A 319 -24.36 2.47 11.84
N PHE A 320 -23.72 3.04 12.87
CA PHE A 320 -22.29 2.81 13.12
C PHE A 320 -21.96 1.34 13.42
N ALA A 321 -22.86 0.61 14.07
CA ALA A 321 -22.71 -0.82 14.30
C ALA A 321 -22.87 -1.64 13.02
N ALA A 322 -23.84 -1.30 12.15
CA ALA A 322 -24.05 -1.96 10.87
C ALA A 322 -22.82 -1.80 9.95
N ASP A 323 -22.22 -0.61 9.93
CA ASP A 323 -20.99 -0.31 9.17
C ASP A 323 -19.70 -0.84 9.83
N ARG A 324 -19.81 -1.46 11.02
CA ARG A 324 -18.68 -1.94 11.84
C ARG A 324 -17.67 -0.85 12.23
N ASN A 325 -18.15 0.39 12.38
CA ASN A 325 -17.34 1.55 12.75
C ASN A 325 -17.52 1.98 14.21
N LEU A 326 -18.39 1.32 14.99
CA LEU A 326 -18.72 1.75 16.35
C LEU A 326 -17.48 1.92 17.26
N GLY A 327 -16.53 0.99 17.21
CA GLY A 327 -15.29 1.10 18.00
C GLY A 327 -14.38 2.26 17.54
N LEU A 328 -14.40 2.60 16.25
CA LEU A 328 -13.65 3.75 15.73
C LEU A 328 -14.33 5.07 16.12
N VAL A 329 -15.67 5.10 16.18
CA VAL A 329 -16.44 6.23 16.75
C VAL A 329 -16.14 6.38 18.25
N ASP A 330 -15.98 5.28 18.99
CA ASP A 330 -15.54 5.35 20.39
C ASP A 330 -14.17 6.05 20.52
N GLU A 331 -13.22 5.73 19.65
CA GLU A 331 -11.91 6.39 19.60
C GLU A 331 -12.02 7.89 19.24
N VAL A 332 -12.97 8.29 18.38
CA VAL A 332 -13.28 9.72 18.11
C VAL A 332 -13.75 10.45 19.38
N LEU A 333 -14.62 9.82 20.19
CA LEU A 333 -15.05 10.43 21.46
C LEU A 333 -13.88 10.56 22.45
N VAL A 334 -12.94 9.61 22.44
CA VAL A 334 -11.73 9.66 23.28
C VAL A 334 -10.76 10.75 22.79
N SER A 335 -10.66 11.00 21.48
CA SER A 335 -9.79 12.05 20.93
C SER A 335 -10.34 13.46 21.14
N PHE A 336 -11.66 13.62 21.28
CA PHE A 336 -12.32 14.92 21.38
C PHE A 336 -11.70 15.86 22.43
N GLN A 337 -11.58 15.41 23.68
CA GLN A 337 -11.05 16.23 24.77
C GLN A 337 -9.56 16.59 24.52
N LYS A 338 -8.81 15.69 23.88
CA LYS A 338 -7.41 15.95 23.53
C LYS A 338 -7.32 17.13 22.57
N TRP A 339 -8.21 17.19 21.57
CA TRP A 339 -8.25 18.30 20.62
C TRP A 339 -8.72 19.61 21.22
N GLN A 340 -9.65 19.60 22.19
CA GLN A 340 -9.96 20.80 22.97
C GLN A 340 -8.70 21.34 23.67
N ILE A 341 -7.93 20.46 24.33
CA ILE A 341 -6.70 20.85 25.02
C ILE A 341 -5.64 21.38 24.05
N VAL A 342 -5.47 20.76 22.88
CA VAL A 342 -4.55 21.26 21.84
C VAL A 342 -4.96 22.67 21.39
N ARG A 343 -6.25 22.93 21.14
CA ARG A 343 -6.76 24.26 20.74
C ARG A 343 -6.59 25.34 21.81
N LEU A 344 -6.53 24.98 23.09
CA LEU A 344 -6.18 25.95 24.13
C LEU A 344 -4.78 26.54 23.90
N GLY A 345 -3.87 25.82 23.25
CA GLY A 345 -2.54 26.33 22.89
C GLY A 345 -2.56 27.49 21.89
N ASP A 346 -3.64 27.65 21.11
CA ASP A 346 -3.81 28.79 20.20
C ASP A 346 -4.11 30.10 20.95
N LEU A 347 -4.67 30.00 22.18
CA LEU A 347 -5.10 31.13 23.00
C LEU A 347 -4.20 31.38 24.21
N TYR A 348 -3.57 30.33 24.73
CA TYR A 348 -2.80 30.37 25.98
C TYR A 348 -1.36 29.88 25.74
N SER A 349 -0.38 30.65 26.20
CA SER A 349 1.00 30.16 26.31
C SER A 349 1.18 29.30 27.58
N LYS A 350 0.48 29.64 28.66
CA LYS A 350 0.46 28.91 29.94
C LYS A 350 -0.96 28.85 30.47
N ILE A 351 -1.35 27.69 31.00
CA ILE A 351 -2.69 27.48 31.57
C ILE A 351 -2.61 26.51 32.75
N SER A 352 -3.34 26.78 33.83
CA SER A 352 -3.38 25.86 34.98
C SER A 352 -4.17 24.60 34.66
N ILE A 353 -3.85 23.48 35.31
CA ILE A 353 -4.59 22.22 35.13
C ILE A 353 -6.07 22.38 35.53
N SER A 354 -6.35 23.18 36.55
CA SER A 354 -7.73 23.47 36.99
C SER A 354 -8.53 24.23 35.92
N GLU A 355 -7.90 25.17 35.20
CA GLU A 355 -8.53 25.88 34.08
C GLU A 355 -8.76 24.94 32.89
N ILE A 356 -7.79 24.08 32.56
CA ILE A 356 -7.98 23.05 31.51
C ILE A 356 -9.20 22.18 31.86
N ARG A 357 -9.38 21.79 33.13
CA ARG A 357 -10.55 21.01 33.57
C ARG A 357 -11.87 21.74 33.33
N GLN A 358 -11.90 23.06 33.55
CA GLN A 358 -13.09 23.88 33.36
C GLN A 358 -13.39 24.16 31.88
N LEU A 359 -12.35 24.27 31.05
CA LEU A 359 -12.44 24.60 29.63
C LEU A 359 -12.50 23.37 28.72
N SER A 360 -12.43 22.16 29.25
CA SER A 360 -12.52 20.92 28.46
C SER A 360 -13.56 19.96 29.02
N GLN A 361 -14.10 19.12 28.15
CA GLN A 361 -15.13 18.13 28.48
C GLN A 361 -14.85 16.81 27.80
N SER A 362 -15.10 15.70 28.50
CA SER A 362 -15.01 14.38 27.92
C SER A 362 -16.26 14.08 27.10
N ALA A 363 -16.11 13.80 25.81
CA ALA A 363 -17.22 13.32 24.98
C ALA A 363 -17.62 11.86 25.30
N VAL A 364 -16.84 11.15 26.11
CA VAL A 364 -17.19 9.80 26.58
C VAL A 364 -18.27 9.87 27.67
N THR A 365 -18.15 10.82 28.59
CA THR A 365 -19.10 11.02 29.71
C THR A 365 -20.09 12.15 29.46
N GLY A 366 -19.81 13.04 28.51
CA GLY A 366 -20.53 14.29 28.27
C GLY A 366 -20.28 15.36 29.34
N LYS A 367 -19.23 15.21 30.16
CA LYS A 367 -18.95 16.08 31.32
C LYS A 367 -17.46 16.35 31.45
N SER A 368 -17.11 17.43 32.16
CA SER A 368 -15.74 17.66 32.61
C SER A 368 -15.26 16.56 33.56
N LEU A 369 -13.95 16.32 33.56
CA LEU A 369 -13.30 15.38 34.49
C LEU A 369 -13.49 15.84 35.95
N GLU A 370 -13.54 14.89 36.88
CA GLU A 370 -13.92 15.19 38.27
C GLU A 370 -12.77 15.84 39.02
N THR A 371 -11.52 15.43 38.72
CA THR A 371 -10.34 15.90 39.44
C THR A 371 -9.27 16.46 38.51
N ASP A 372 -8.47 17.39 39.03
CA ASP A 372 -7.31 17.93 38.32
C ASP A 372 -6.25 16.83 38.05
N GLY A 373 -6.21 15.78 38.89
CA GLY A 373 -5.32 14.63 38.70
C GLY A 373 -5.60 13.84 37.43
N GLU A 374 -6.87 13.69 37.03
CA GLU A 374 -7.26 13.02 35.78
C GLU A 374 -6.84 13.82 34.55
N VAL A 375 -7.04 15.15 34.60
CA VAL A 375 -6.61 16.06 33.52
C VAL A 375 -5.09 16.05 33.40
N LEU A 376 -4.37 16.08 34.53
CA LEU A 376 -2.92 16.00 34.57
C LEU A 376 -2.42 14.69 33.94
N GLN A 377 -3.05 13.56 34.25
CA GLN A 377 -2.70 12.27 33.64
C GLN A 377 -2.96 12.27 32.13
N LEU A 378 -4.07 12.86 31.68
CA LEU A 378 -4.39 13.02 30.26
C LEU A 378 -3.33 13.86 29.53
N VAL A 379 -2.97 15.01 30.10
CA VAL A 379 -1.94 15.90 29.52
C VAL A 379 -0.58 15.21 29.47
N ARG A 380 -0.19 14.48 30.53
CA ARG A 380 1.04 13.66 30.51
C ARG A 380 1.03 12.63 29.38
N ALA A 381 -0.06 11.89 29.24
CA ALA A 381 -0.21 10.91 28.16
C ALA A 381 -0.15 11.56 26.77
N MET A 382 -0.70 12.78 26.60
CA MET A 382 -0.64 13.52 25.34
C MET A 382 0.79 13.98 25.00
N ILE A 383 1.56 14.42 25.99
CA ILE A 383 2.98 14.79 25.82
C ILE A 383 3.82 13.56 25.48
N GLU A 384 3.64 12.44 26.21
CA GLU A 384 4.33 11.18 25.96
C GLU A 384 4.04 10.62 24.56
N ALA A 385 2.78 10.73 24.12
CA ALA A 385 2.35 10.34 22.78
C ALA A 385 2.73 11.34 21.68
N LYS A 386 3.38 12.46 22.02
CA LYS A 386 3.74 13.56 21.09
C LYS A 386 2.55 14.14 20.32
N VAL A 387 1.37 14.11 20.92
CA VAL A 387 0.17 14.77 20.38
C VAL A 387 0.13 16.24 20.82
N LEU A 388 0.79 16.55 21.94
CA LEU A 388 0.86 17.89 22.52
C LEU A 388 2.31 18.28 22.79
N ASP A 389 2.75 19.35 22.14
CA ASP A 389 4.03 19.99 22.43
C ASP A 389 3.88 20.93 23.62
N GLY A 390 4.15 20.40 24.81
CA GLY A 390 4.01 21.16 26.04
C GLY A 390 4.87 20.62 27.17
N ARG A 391 5.09 21.45 28.18
CA ARG A 391 5.82 21.08 29.39
C ARG A 391 4.96 21.32 30.63
N LEU A 392 4.84 20.30 31.46
CA LEU A 392 4.21 20.40 32.77
C LEU A 392 5.22 20.96 33.79
N GLN A 393 4.79 21.95 34.55
CA GLN A 393 5.60 22.55 35.62
C GLN A 393 4.82 22.53 36.94
N SER A 394 5.51 22.11 38.00
CA SER A 394 5.01 22.12 39.38
C SER A 394 5.78 23.19 40.17
N PRO A 395 5.29 24.43 40.24
CA PRO A 395 5.88 25.45 41.10
C PRO A 395 5.78 25.00 42.58
N GLY A 396 6.92 24.74 43.21
CA GLY A 396 7.04 24.08 44.53
C GLY A 396 6.41 24.80 45.74
N ASP A 397 5.68 25.90 45.54
CA ASP A 397 5.13 26.78 46.59
C ASP A 397 3.60 26.66 46.73
N GLY A 398 3.05 25.44 46.63
CA GLY A 398 1.60 25.20 46.80
C GLY A 398 0.72 25.84 45.71
N GLN A 399 1.33 26.29 44.61
CA GLN A 399 0.65 26.79 43.43
C GLN A 399 0.18 25.61 42.55
N PRO A 400 -0.97 25.73 41.87
CA PRO A 400 -1.48 24.66 41.01
C PRO A 400 -0.50 24.37 39.87
N GLU A 401 -0.39 23.10 39.51
CA GLU A 401 0.40 22.70 38.34
C GLU A 401 -0.17 23.38 37.09
N TYR A 402 0.72 23.76 36.17
CA TYR A 402 0.33 24.38 34.91
C TYR A 402 1.03 23.72 33.72
N LEU A 403 0.36 23.79 32.58
CA LEU A 403 0.87 23.42 31.27
C LEU A 403 1.42 24.68 30.59
N GLU A 404 2.66 24.61 30.14
CA GLU A 404 3.28 25.58 29.23
C GLU A 404 3.27 24.96 27.82
N PHE A 405 2.57 25.59 26.88
CA PHE A 405 2.58 25.19 25.47
C PHE A 405 3.90 25.66 24.84
N LEU A 406 4.60 24.73 24.18
CA LEU A 406 5.84 25.05 23.48
C LEU A 406 5.49 25.43 22.05
N GLN A 407 5.75 26.68 21.65
CA GLN A 407 5.54 27.05 20.25
C GLN A 407 6.55 26.30 19.36
N ALA A 408 6.11 25.90 18.16
CA ALA A 408 6.95 25.21 17.17
C ALA A 408 8.26 25.96 16.82
N SER A 409 8.34 27.26 17.14
CA SER A 409 9.51 28.11 16.92
C SER A 409 10.46 28.23 18.13
N GLU A 410 10.04 27.86 19.35
CA GLU A 410 10.82 28.08 20.58
C GLU A 410 11.79 26.93 20.91
N GLY A 411 11.58 25.76 20.29
CA GLY A 411 12.58 24.71 20.26
C GLY A 411 13.56 24.94 19.11
N ALA A 412 14.53 25.84 19.27
CA ALA A 412 15.64 25.94 18.33
C ALA A 412 16.30 24.55 18.23
N LEU A 413 16.02 23.83 17.14
CA LEU A 413 16.62 22.54 16.86
C LEU A 413 18.13 22.69 17.02
N THR A 414 18.75 21.80 17.81
CA THR A 414 20.20 21.81 17.87
C THR A 414 20.76 21.62 16.47
N GLU A 415 21.95 22.15 16.17
CA GLU A 415 22.58 21.97 14.86
C GLU A 415 22.64 20.48 14.47
N ALA A 416 22.83 19.58 15.45
CA ALA A 416 22.81 18.14 15.26
C ALA A 416 21.42 17.54 14.96
N GLU A 417 20.33 18.10 15.48
CA GLU A 417 18.97 17.68 15.15
C GLU A 417 18.54 18.23 13.79
N PHE A 418 18.87 19.50 13.51
CA PHE A 418 18.64 20.09 12.20
C PHE A 418 19.41 19.35 11.10
N ALA A 419 20.70 19.05 11.31
CA ALA A 419 21.49 18.24 10.38
C ALA A 419 20.89 16.84 10.15
N ARG A 420 20.34 16.21 11.20
CA ARG A 420 19.63 14.93 11.09
C ARG A 420 18.35 15.05 10.25
N GLN A 421 17.55 16.09 10.46
CA GLN A 421 16.34 16.34 9.67
C GLN A 421 16.68 16.63 8.20
N VAL A 422 17.71 17.45 7.94
CA VAL A 422 18.17 17.73 6.57
C VAL A 422 18.68 16.46 5.88
N ALA A 423 19.44 15.62 6.59
CA ALA A 423 19.91 14.34 6.06
C ALA A 423 18.73 13.39 5.73
N ALA A 424 17.73 13.31 6.60
CA ALA A 424 16.52 12.52 6.36
C ALA A 424 15.74 13.05 5.14
N ALA A 425 15.49 14.36 5.07
CA ALA A 425 14.80 14.98 3.94
C ALA A 425 15.57 14.80 2.62
N THR A 426 16.91 14.82 2.65
CA THR A 426 17.75 14.56 1.46
C THR A 426 17.61 13.11 1.00
N ALA A 427 17.60 12.14 1.93
CA ALA A 427 17.37 10.74 1.61
C ALA A 427 15.97 10.52 1.01
N ASP A 428 14.95 11.18 1.55
CA ASP A 428 13.58 11.13 1.00
C ASP A 428 13.53 11.71 -0.43
N LEU A 429 14.22 12.84 -0.66
CA LEU A 429 14.34 13.44 -2.00
C LEU A 429 15.05 12.52 -2.99
N ASP A 430 16.06 11.76 -2.57
CA ASP A 430 16.74 10.79 -3.42
C ASP A 430 15.79 9.65 -3.84
N VAL A 431 14.96 9.16 -2.92
CA VAL A 431 13.92 8.16 -3.22
C VAL A 431 12.91 8.71 -4.23
N VAL A 432 12.38 9.92 -3.99
CA VAL A 432 11.42 10.57 -4.92
C VAL A 432 12.07 10.84 -6.27
N SER A 433 13.34 11.26 -6.32
CA SER A 433 14.09 11.47 -7.56
C SER A 433 14.25 10.18 -8.37
N ALA A 434 14.50 9.05 -7.71
CA ALA A 434 14.58 7.75 -8.36
C ALA A 434 13.24 7.30 -8.95
N VAL A 435 12.15 7.52 -8.22
CA VAL A 435 10.78 7.29 -8.72
C VAL A 435 10.49 8.17 -9.92
N PHE A 436 10.79 9.47 -9.84
CA PHE A 436 10.57 10.41 -10.94
C PHE A 436 11.35 10.03 -12.21
N LYS A 437 12.61 9.61 -12.07
CA LYS A 437 13.43 9.10 -13.19
C LYS A 437 12.79 7.87 -13.83
N THR A 438 12.30 6.93 -13.02
CA THR A 438 11.62 5.72 -13.50
C THR A 438 10.33 6.06 -14.26
N THR A 439 9.50 6.93 -13.69
CA THR A 439 8.26 7.41 -14.32
C THR A 439 8.53 8.11 -15.64
N ASN A 440 9.50 9.02 -15.67
CA ASN A 440 9.87 9.75 -16.89
C ASN A 440 10.43 8.83 -17.97
N ALA A 441 11.23 7.82 -17.60
CA ALA A 441 11.71 6.79 -18.52
C ALA A 441 10.56 5.94 -19.09
N GLY A 442 9.52 5.65 -18.29
CA GLY A 442 8.30 4.98 -18.74
C GLY A 442 7.52 5.83 -19.74
N LEU A 443 7.25 7.11 -19.40
CA LEU A 443 6.54 8.04 -20.28
C LEU A 443 7.27 8.25 -21.61
N ALA A 444 8.60 8.37 -21.59
CA ALA A 444 9.40 8.50 -22.80
C ALA A 444 9.34 7.27 -23.74
N ARG A 445 8.93 6.10 -23.23
CA ARG A 445 8.69 4.89 -24.04
C ARG A 445 7.28 4.85 -24.64
N ASN A 446 6.33 5.60 -24.10
CA ASN A 446 4.98 5.66 -24.62
C ASN A 446 4.95 6.48 -25.93
N GLN A 447 4.55 5.83 -27.03
CA GLN A 447 4.53 6.44 -28.36
C GLN A 447 3.54 7.61 -28.46
N GLU A 448 2.41 7.53 -27.77
CA GLU A 448 1.38 8.58 -27.75
C GLU A 448 1.88 9.80 -27.02
N TYR A 449 2.50 9.62 -25.85
CA TYR A 449 3.15 10.70 -25.12
C TYR A 449 4.25 11.37 -25.95
N VAL A 450 5.09 10.59 -26.64
CA VAL A 450 6.12 11.14 -27.54
C VAL A 450 5.49 11.91 -28.71
N LYS A 451 4.38 11.43 -29.28
CA LYS A 451 3.63 12.15 -30.33
C LYS A 451 3.04 13.46 -29.78
N TYR A 452 2.41 13.42 -28.62
CA TYR A 452 1.86 14.59 -27.92
C TYR A 452 2.95 15.63 -27.64
N MET A 453 4.08 15.24 -27.06
CA MET A 453 5.20 16.15 -26.80
C MET A 453 5.78 16.77 -28.08
N ARG A 454 5.79 16.04 -29.20
CA ARG A 454 6.17 16.60 -30.52
C ARG A 454 5.14 17.59 -31.03
N GLN A 455 3.84 17.32 -30.84
CA GLN A 455 2.76 18.21 -31.24
C GLN A 455 2.77 19.49 -30.39
N GLU A 456 3.00 19.36 -29.09
CA GLU A 456 3.09 20.47 -28.15
C GLU A 456 4.30 21.36 -28.44
N LYS A 457 5.46 20.77 -28.75
CA LYS A 457 6.62 21.51 -29.21
C LYS A 457 6.32 22.30 -30.50
N ARG A 458 5.61 21.68 -31.47
CA ARG A 458 5.18 22.35 -32.70
C ARG A 458 4.15 23.46 -32.46
N ARG A 459 3.28 23.33 -31.46
CA ARG A 459 2.33 24.39 -31.05
C ARG A 459 3.08 25.59 -30.48
N ARG A 460 4.03 25.36 -29.57
CA ARG A 460 4.88 26.42 -28.98
C ARG A 460 5.80 27.12 -29.99
N GLU A 461 6.26 26.41 -31.02
CA GLU A 461 7.02 27.01 -32.13
C GLU A 461 6.15 27.86 -33.07
N LYS A 462 4.83 27.65 -33.08
CA LYS A 462 3.87 28.38 -33.92
C LYS A 462 3.24 29.61 -33.26
N ASP A 463 3.15 29.64 -31.92
CA ASP A 463 2.64 30.78 -31.13
C ASP A 463 3.66 31.23 -30.06
N PRO A 464 4.62 32.12 -30.40
CA PRO A 464 5.57 32.67 -29.44
C PRO A 464 5.00 33.77 -28.53
N GLU A 465 3.82 34.33 -28.85
CA GLU A 465 3.12 35.33 -28.04
C GLU A 465 1.97 34.68 -27.27
N GLY A 466 2.27 34.17 -26.07
CA GLY A 466 1.35 33.40 -25.24
C GLY A 466 0.03 34.12 -24.93
N ARG A 467 -1.07 33.66 -25.53
CA ARG A 467 -2.36 33.62 -24.84
C ARG A 467 -2.46 32.26 -24.18
N MET A 468 -2.33 32.26 -22.86
CA MET A 468 -2.56 31.09 -22.01
C MET A 468 -4.05 30.74 -22.12
N HIS A 469 -4.43 29.89 -23.08
CA HIS A 469 -5.75 29.29 -23.09
C HIS A 469 -5.76 28.21 -22.02
N ASP A 470 -6.78 28.24 -21.17
CA ASP A 470 -6.91 27.44 -19.96
C ASP A 470 -6.80 25.93 -20.26
N LEU A 471 -5.90 25.26 -19.54
CA LEU A 471 -5.37 23.92 -19.86
C LEU A 471 -6.38 22.77 -19.66
N GLY A 472 -7.53 23.03 -19.02
CA GLY A 472 -8.56 22.01 -18.77
C GLY A 472 -9.51 21.78 -19.94
N VAL A 473 -9.75 22.80 -20.76
CA VAL A 473 -10.85 22.79 -21.76
C VAL A 473 -10.47 22.04 -23.04
N ASP A 474 -9.18 21.98 -23.37
CA ASP A 474 -8.70 21.35 -24.62
C ASP A 474 -8.65 19.80 -24.53
N PHE A 475 -8.58 19.24 -23.31
CA PHE A 475 -8.54 17.79 -23.10
C PHE A 475 -9.94 17.17 -23.12
N GLU A 476 -10.95 17.84 -22.54
CA GLU A 476 -12.36 17.42 -22.62
C GLU A 476 -12.88 17.48 -24.06
N ASN A 477 -12.56 18.56 -24.80
CA ASN A 477 -12.99 18.70 -26.20
C ASN A 477 -12.39 17.62 -27.12
N GLN A 478 -11.18 17.12 -26.85
CA GLN A 478 -10.58 16.05 -27.66
C GLN A 478 -11.16 14.67 -27.36
N ILE A 479 -11.62 14.42 -26.13
CA ILE A 479 -12.28 13.16 -25.76
C ILE A 479 -13.71 13.15 -26.32
N GLU A 480 -14.45 14.26 -26.20
CA GLU A 480 -15.81 14.38 -26.75
C GLU A 480 -15.84 14.24 -28.29
N ASP A 481 -14.87 14.83 -29.00
CA ASP A 481 -14.81 14.73 -30.47
C ASP A 481 -14.50 13.30 -30.96
N GLU A 482 -13.79 12.48 -30.18
CA GLU A 482 -13.46 11.09 -30.56
C GLU A 482 -14.66 10.14 -30.32
N ASP A 483 -15.44 10.37 -29.26
CA ASP A 483 -16.67 9.61 -28.98
C ASP A 483 -17.87 10.02 -29.86
N LEU A 484 -17.94 11.29 -30.28
CA LEU A 484 -18.97 11.73 -31.25
C LEU A 484 -18.79 11.10 -32.64
N MET A 485 -17.57 10.71 -33.00
CA MET A 485 -17.21 10.16 -34.31
C MET A 485 -17.53 8.66 -34.46
N LEU A 486 -17.96 7.98 -33.38
CA LEU A 486 -18.37 6.57 -33.40
C LEU A 486 -19.89 6.36 -33.44
N GLY A 487 -20.68 7.45 -33.47
CA GLY A 487 -22.10 7.41 -33.09
C GLY A 487 -23.14 7.88 -34.09
N VAL A 488 -22.88 8.06 -35.39
CA VAL A 488 -23.98 8.30 -36.37
C VAL A 488 -23.64 7.68 -37.73
N GLY A 489 -24.06 6.43 -37.94
CA GLY A 489 -24.21 5.90 -39.29
C GLY A 489 -25.47 6.48 -39.93
N PRO A 490 -25.42 7.05 -41.15
CA PRO A 490 -26.63 7.53 -41.80
C PRO A 490 -27.49 6.34 -42.21
N SER A 491 -28.71 6.31 -41.70
CA SER A 491 -29.84 5.66 -42.33
C SER A 491 -30.02 6.25 -43.73
N GLU A 492 -30.00 5.41 -44.77
CA GLU A 492 -31.04 5.29 -45.81
C GLU A 492 -30.57 4.41 -46.99
N GLY A 493 -31.45 3.49 -47.41
CA GLY A 493 -31.30 2.61 -48.56
C GLY A 493 -32.06 1.30 -48.40
#